data_AF-A0A7C4THS6-F1
#
_entry.id   AF-A0A7C4THS6-F1
#
_cell.length_a   1.000
_cell.length_b   1.000
_cell.length_c   1.000
_cell.angle_alpha   90.00
_cell.angle_beta   90.00
_cell.angle_gamma   90.00
#
_symmetry.space_group_name_H-M   'P 1'
#
loop_
_entity.id
_entity.type
_entity.pdbx_description
1 polymer ?
#
loop_
_entity_poly.entity_id
_entity_poly.type
_entity_poly.pdbx_seq_one_letter_code
_entity_poly.pdbx_strand_id
1 'polypeptide(L)'
;MLNNKFLFIAISISSLFSIINCGKKEEYILLKEIIPGAKIISQNECILEYQGKRFIIGPGDFKKKRDLIYELDLLKLEGPLEIDLRFRRQVILRRR
;
A
#
# COMPACT_ATOMS: atom_id res chain seq x y z
N MET A 1 11.99 50.57 10.55
CA MET A 1 12.55 49.65 9.54
C MET A 1 12.80 48.23 10.10
N LEU A 2 11.98 47.72 11.02
CA LEU A 2 12.19 46.40 11.66
C LEU A 2 11.22 45.28 11.22
N ASN A 3 10.16 45.55 10.44
CA ASN A 3 9.09 44.57 10.23
C ASN A 3 9.41 43.43 9.26
N ASN A 4 10.27 43.64 8.26
CA ASN A 4 10.48 42.62 7.22
C ASN A 4 11.28 41.43 7.72
N LYS A 5 12.27 41.63 8.61
CA LYS A 5 13.14 40.55 9.10
C LYS A 5 12.36 39.53 9.95
N PHE A 6 11.42 39.98 10.77
CA PHE A 6 10.55 39.09 11.55
C PHE A 6 9.57 38.32 10.67
N LEU A 7 9.05 38.94 9.61
CA LEU A 7 8.16 38.28 8.65
C LEU A 7 8.87 37.12 7.93
N PHE A 8 10.12 37.33 7.49
CA PHE A 8 10.91 36.28 6.83
C PHE A 8 11.21 35.11 7.77
N ILE A 9 11.52 35.38 9.04
CA ILE A 9 11.78 34.33 10.03
C ILE A 9 10.51 33.51 10.29
N ALA A 10 9.35 34.16 10.41
CA ALA A 10 8.07 33.49 10.64
C ALA A 10 7.67 32.56 9.47
N ILE A 11 7.85 33.01 8.22
CA ILE A 11 7.58 32.20 7.02
C ILE A 11 8.53 31.00 6.96
N SER A 12 9.81 31.20 7.29
CA SER A 12 10.81 30.13 7.28
C SER A 12 10.48 29.05 8.30
N ILE A 13 10.12 29.44 9.53
CA ILE A 13 9.73 28.51 10.60
C ILE A 13 8.43 27.78 10.25
N SER A 14 7.44 28.48 9.69
CA SER A 14 6.19 27.89 9.19
C SER A 14 6.45 26.81 8.15
N SER A 15 7.32 27.09 7.17
CA SER A 15 7.63 26.14 6.09
C SER A 15 8.35 24.88 6.59
N LEU A 16 9.26 25.02 7.57
CA LEU A 16 9.93 23.91 8.23
C LEU A 16 8.95 23.04 9.04
N PHE A 17 8.00 23.67 9.73
CA PHE A 17 6.98 22.95 10.51
C PHE A 17 6.06 22.11 9.63
N SER A 18 5.68 22.60 8.44
CA SER A 18 4.87 21.85 7.47
C SER A 18 5.57 20.61 6.93
N ILE A 19 6.89 20.65 6.77
CA ILE A 19 7.69 19.50 6.29
C ILE A 19 7.81 18.43 7.38
N ILE A 20 7.99 18.84 8.64
CA ILE A 20 8.18 17.92 9.79
C ILE A 20 6.88 17.18 10.15
N ASN A 21 5.72 17.82 10.01
CA ASN A 21 4.42 17.22 10.37
C ASN A 21 3.87 16.21 9.36
N CYS A 22 4.59 15.93 8.26
CA CYS A 22 4.25 14.85 7.33
C CYS A 22 4.71 13.46 7.86
N GLY A 23 4.70 13.27 9.18
CA GLY A 23 4.92 12.00 9.83
C GLY A 23 3.80 11.04 9.45
N LYS A 24 4.11 10.08 8.57
CA LYS A 24 3.18 9.03 8.15
C LYS A 24 2.72 8.27 9.39
N LYS A 25 1.44 8.39 9.75
CA LYS A 25 0.81 7.44 10.65
C LYS A 25 0.97 6.05 10.03
N GLU A 26 1.67 5.16 10.73
CA GLU A 26 1.73 3.75 10.36
C GLU A 26 0.36 3.13 10.62
N GLU A 27 -0.52 3.27 9.64
CA GLU A 27 -1.76 2.50 9.59
C GLU A 27 -1.39 1.07 9.20
N TYR A 28 -1.30 0.21 10.21
CA TYR A 28 -1.27 -1.22 10.01
C TYR A 28 -2.61 -1.66 9.43
N ILE A 29 -2.57 -2.36 8.30
CA ILE A 29 -3.75 -3.03 7.75
C ILE A 29 -3.65 -4.52 7.98
N LEU A 30 -4.78 -5.17 8.21
CA LEU A 30 -4.87 -6.61 8.36
C LEU A 30 -4.87 -7.28 6.99
N LEU A 31 -4.45 -8.54 6.94
CA LEU A 31 -4.47 -9.34 5.71
C LEU A 31 -5.87 -9.38 5.04
N LYS A 32 -6.93 -9.45 5.85
CA LYS A 32 -8.33 -9.43 5.37
C LYS A 32 -8.76 -8.09 4.74
N GLU A 33 -8.02 -7.01 5.00
CA GLU A 33 -8.34 -5.67 4.53
C GLU A 33 -7.63 -5.33 3.21
N ILE A 34 -6.70 -6.18 2.76
CA ILE A 34 -6.02 -6.02 1.47
C ILE A 34 -7.03 -6.16 0.33
N ILE A 35 -7.86 -7.21 0.37
CA ILE A 35 -8.95 -7.42 -0.59
C ILE A 35 -10.21 -7.69 0.23
N PRO A 36 -11.11 -6.70 0.42
CA PRO A 36 -12.35 -6.88 1.16
C PRO A 36 -13.19 -8.02 0.56
N GLY A 37 -13.60 -8.96 1.40
CA GLY A 37 -14.38 -10.13 0.98
C GLY A 37 -13.55 -11.28 0.39
N ALA A 38 -12.21 -11.17 0.33
CA ALA A 38 -11.37 -12.29 -0.02
C ALA A 38 -11.34 -13.36 1.07
N LYS A 39 -11.31 -14.61 0.64
CA LYS A 39 -11.12 -15.76 1.53
C LYS A 39 -9.63 -15.89 1.85
N ILE A 40 -9.27 -15.98 3.13
CA ILE A 40 -7.90 -16.30 3.54
C ILE A 40 -7.68 -17.81 3.36
N ILE A 41 -6.75 -18.19 2.49
CA ILE A 41 -6.38 -19.59 2.25
C ILE A 41 -5.25 -20.02 3.19
N SER A 42 -4.29 -19.13 3.44
CA SER A 42 -3.19 -19.37 4.36
C SER A 42 -2.84 -18.06 5.08
N GLN A 43 -2.95 -18.05 6.41
CA GLN A 43 -2.51 -16.90 7.21
C GLN A 43 -0.97 -16.81 7.24
N ASN A 44 -0.29 -17.95 7.41
CA ASN A 44 1.17 -18.01 7.52
C ASN A 44 1.86 -17.53 6.23
N GLU A 45 1.36 -17.97 5.08
CA GLU A 45 1.91 -17.58 3.78
C GLU A 45 1.26 -16.30 3.22
N CYS A 46 0.26 -15.76 3.92
CA CYS A 46 -0.53 -14.60 3.52
C CYS A 46 -1.14 -14.79 2.12
N ILE A 47 -1.89 -15.88 1.92
CA ILE A 47 -2.54 -16.20 0.64
C ILE A 47 -4.03 -15.90 0.75
N LEU A 48 -4.53 -15.14 -0.22
CA LEU A 48 -5.94 -14.78 -0.38
C LEU A 48 -6.51 -15.39 -1.65
N GLU A 49 -7.80 -15.70 -1.64
CA GLU A 49 -8.56 -16.10 -2.82
C GLU A 49 -9.77 -15.18 -2.99
N TYR A 50 -9.94 -14.64 -4.19
CA TYR A 50 -11.01 -13.71 -4.53
C TYR A 50 -11.41 -13.88 -5.99
N GLN A 51 -12.70 -14.13 -6.25
CA GLN A 51 -13.25 -14.30 -7.60
C GLN A 51 -12.45 -15.29 -8.48
N GLY A 52 -12.06 -16.43 -7.91
CA GLY A 52 -11.28 -17.47 -8.62
C GLY A 52 -9.79 -17.15 -8.82
N LYS A 53 -9.32 -15.97 -8.40
CA LYS A 53 -7.91 -15.59 -8.39
C LYS A 53 -7.27 -15.86 -7.04
N ARG A 54 -6.02 -16.32 -7.07
CA ARG A 54 -5.20 -16.52 -5.88
C ARG A 54 -4.14 -15.43 -5.79
N PHE A 55 -4.15 -14.67 -4.71
CA PHE A 55 -3.17 -13.64 -4.42
C PHE A 55 -2.19 -14.15 -3.37
N ILE A 56 -0.93 -14.32 -3.76
CA ILE A 56 0.17 -14.65 -2.85
C ILE A 56 0.76 -13.32 -2.38
N ILE A 57 0.27 -12.82 -1.25
CA ILE A 57 0.72 -11.54 -0.69
C ILE A 57 2.11 -11.73 -0.08
N GLY A 58 2.31 -12.81 0.67
CA GLY A 58 3.47 -13.01 1.54
C GLY A 58 3.59 -11.98 2.67
N PRO A 59 4.49 -12.21 3.63
CA PRO A 59 4.69 -11.30 4.75
C PRO A 59 5.25 -9.94 4.32
N GLY A 60 5.08 -8.92 5.18
CA GLY A 60 5.65 -7.58 4.98
C GLY A 60 4.60 -6.49 4.83
N ASP A 61 4.92 -5.46 4.04
CA ASP A 61 4.12 -4.24 3.92
C ASP A 61 2.81 -4.50 3.14
N PHE A 62 1.75 -4.83 3.88
CA PHE A 62 0.42 -5.08 3.31
C PHE A 62 -0.18 -3.84 2.66
N LYS A 63 0.09 -2.64 3.19
CA LYS A 63 -0.41 -1.38 2.64
C LYS A 63 0.09 -1.17 1.22
N LYS A 64 1.40 -1.30 0.99
CA LYS A 64 1.95 -1.20 -0.37
C LYS A 64 1.42 -2.27 -1.32
N LYS A 65 1.24 -3.51 -0.84
CA LYS A 65 0.73 -4.60 -1.67
C LYS A 65 -0.74 -4.39 -2.05
N ARG A 66 -1.55 -3.89 -1.11
CA ARG A 66 -2.92 -3.46 -1.36
C ARG A 66 -2.94 -2.36 -2.42
N ASP A 67 -2.19 -1.29 -2.19
CA ASP A 67 -2.15 -0.15 -3.10
C ASP A 67 -1.73 -0.61 -4.50
N LEU A 68 -0.73 -1.49 -4.61
CA LEU A 68 -0.31 -2.10 -5.88
C LEU A 68 -1.41 -2.94 -6.56
N ILE A 69 -2.20 -3.70 -5.79
CA ILE A 69 -3.33 -4.47 -6.33
C ILE A 69 -4.35 -3.55 -7.00
N TYR A 70 -4.67 -2.41 -6.36
CA TYR A 70 -5.65 -1.45 -6.88
C TYR A 70 -5.07 -0.58 -8.01
N GLU A 71 -3.83 -0.10 -7.88
CA GLU A 71 -3.16 0.72 -8.90
C GLU A 71 -2.97 -0.03 -10.22
N LEU A 72 -2.66 -1.33 -10.16
CA LEU A 72 -2.51 -2.18 -11.35
C LEU A 72 -3.82 -2.86 -11.78
N ASP A 73 -4.95 -2.52 -11.14
CA ASP A 73 -6.26 -3.08 -11.44
C ASP A 73 -6.29 -4.65 -11.47
N LEU A 74 -5.48 -5.30 -10.62
CA LEU A 74 -5.27 -6.76 -10.66
C LEU A 74 -6.54 -7.56 -10.38
N LEU A 75 -7.51 -6.96 -9.69
CA LEU A 75 -8.82 -7.56 -9.43
C LEU A 75 -9.62 -7.76 -10.72
N LYS A 76 -9.46 -6.85 -11.69
CA LYS A 76 -10.22 -6.81 -12.95
C LYS A 76 -9.68 -7.75 -14.03
N LEU A 77 -8.50 -8.35 -13.83
CA LEU A 77 -7.94 -9.31 -14.78
C LEU A 77 -8.91 -10.48 -15.00
N GLU A 78 -8.97 -11.01 -16.21
CA GLU A 78 -9.91 -12.09 -16.53
C GLU A 78 -9.35 -13.47 -16.23
N GLY A 79 -10.24 -14.37 -15.82
CA GLY A 79 -9.95 -15.78 -15.61
C GLY A 79 -9.26 -16.12 -14.29
N PRO A 80 -9.06 -17.44 -14.05
CA PRO A 80 -8.35 -17.92 -12.88
C PRO A 80 -6.86 -17.64 -13.02
N LEU A 81 -6.33 -16.83 -12.09
CA LEU A 81 -4.94 -16.40 -12.08
C LEU A 81 -4.32 -16.59 -10.70
N GLU A 82 -3.04 -16.92 -10.68
CA GLU A 82 -2.19 -16.77 -9.52
C GLU A 82 -1.36 -15.48 -9.66
N ILE A 83 -1.43 -14.62 -8.65
CA ILE A 83 -0.86 -13.29 -8.62
C ILE A 83 0.12 -13.24 -7.44
N ASP A 84 1.42 -13.25 -7.73
CA ASP A 84 2.47 -13.27 -6.71
C ASP A 84 3.05 -11.87 -6.50
N LEU A 85 2.86 -11.35 -5.28
CA LEU A 85 3.24 -10.00 -4.84
C LEU A 85 4.39 -10.04 -3.83
N ARG A 86 5.06 -11.18 -3.65
CA ARG A 86 6.18 -11.34 -2.69
C ARG A 86 7.42 -10.56 -3.12
N PHE A 87 7.57 -10.30 -4.41
CA PHE A 87 8.75 -9.65 -4.97
C PHE A 87 8.60 -8.13 -4.92
N ARG A 88 9.61 -7.43 -4.39
CA ARG A 88 9.54 -5.97 -4.15
C ARG A 88 9.31 -5.11 -5.40
N ARG A 89 9.67 -5.59 -6.58
CA ARG A 89 9.69 -4.78 -7.83
C ARG A 89 8.95 -5.43 -8.99
N GLN A 90 8.33 -6.58 -8.77
CA GLN A 90 7.73 -7.38 -9.82
C GLN A 90 6.46 -8.03 -9.31
N VAL A 91 5.47 -8.13 -10.18
CA VAL A 91 4.26 -8.92 -9.96
C VAL A 91 4.31 -10.06 -10.96
N ILE A 92 4.22 -11.29 -10.46
CA ILE A 92 4.21 -12.47 -11.35
C ILE A 92 2.78 -12.93 -11.51
N LEU A 93 2.33 -13.01 -12.76
CA LEU A 93 1.01 -13.52 -13.13
C LEU A 93 1.17 -14.90 -13.76
N ARG A 94 0.39 -15.88 -13.30
CA ARG A 94 0.35 -17.24 -13.86
C ARG A 94 -1.08 -17.65 -14.11
N ARG A 95 -1.35 -18.30 -15.25
CA ARG A 95 -2.63 -19.00 -15.46
C ARG A 95 -2.67 -20.22 -14.57
N ARG A 96 -3.87 -20.49 -14.05
CA ARG A 96 -4.16 -21.62 -13.16
C ARG A 96 -4.98 -22.68 -13.88
#